data_AF-A0A090MEC8-F1
#
_entry.id   AF-A0A090MEC8-F1
#
_cell.length_a   1.000
_cell.length_b   1.000
_cell.length_c   1.000
_cell.angle_alpha   90.00
_cell.angle_beta   90.00
_cell.angle_gamma   90.00
#
_symmetry.space_group_name_H-M   'P 1'
#
loop_
_entity.id
_entity.type
_entity.pdbx_description
1 polymer ?
#
loop_
_entity_poly.entity_id
_entity_poly.type
_entity_poly.pdbx_seq_one_letter_code
_entity_poly.pdbx_strand_id
1 'polypeptide(L)'
;MFPYLQPSMSPLHIAVWLLGFSFQIFNATCIGSWLAAYGPITEAEWSSHSSILQFSAGILIFYIGLSGNFFHDEELRDIRRREMQRQERVKLEQNGKNDNKGVEKHYQIPQAGLFRYVLFPHYLCEWVEWAGFWMAAGWGCAPARAFLVNEMFSMFPRAVRGKRWYMERFGEDKVGKKWAVIPGVW
;
A
#
# COMPACT_ATOMS: atom_id res chain seq x y z
N MET A 1 -7.17 12.23 0.52
CA MET A 1 -6.14 12.96 -0.27
C MET A 1 -5.55 12.08 -1.37
N PHE A 2 -5.13 10.85 -1.06
CA PHE A 2 -4.48 9.92 -2.00
C PHE A 2 -5.09 9.84 -3.42
N PRO A 3 -6.42 9.67 -3.61
CA PRO A 3 -6.98 9.54 -4.96
C PRO A 3 -6.85 10.80 -5.82
N TYR A 4 -6.82 11.98 -5.20
CA TYR A 4 -6.69 13.26 -5.89
C TYR A 4 -5.25 13.56 -6.33
N LEU A 5 -4.26 12.96 -5.66
CA LEU A 5 -2.84 13.10 -6.00
C LEU A 5 -2.40 12.12 -7.07
N GLN A 6 -3.24 11.14 -7.41
CA GLN A 6 -2.87 10.05 -8.29
C GLN A 6 -2.91 10.49 -9.76
N PRO A 7 -1.81 10.37 -10.52
CA PRO A 7 -1.85 10.56 -11.97
C PRO A 7 -2.78 9.52 -12.62
N SER A 8 -3.42 9.90 -13.73
CA SER A 8 -4.38 9.11 -14.52
C SER A 8 -4.12 7.59 -14.48
N MET A 9 -5.12 6.86 -13.98
CA MET A 9 -5.13 5.41 -13.85
C MET A 9 -5.97 4.80 -14.98
N SER A 10 -5.70 3.53 -15.31
CA SER A 10 -6.61 2.78 -16.19
C SER A 10 -8.02 2.70 -15.58
N PRO A 11 -9.09 2.70 -16.40
CA PRO A 11 -10.46 2.60 -15.91
C PRO A 11 -10.64 1.40 -14.97
N LEU A 12 -11.24 1.63 -13.81
CA LEU A 12 -11.57 0.57 -12.86
C LEU A 12 -12.98 0.05 -13.14
N HIS A 13 -13.16 -1.27 -13.12
CA HIS A 13 -14.47 -1.87 -13.26
C HIS A 13 -15.38 -1.50 -12.08
N ILE A 14 -16.63 -1.10 -12.34
CA ILE A 14 -17.58 -0.62 -11.32
C ILE A 14 -17.77 -1.63 -10.17
N ALA A 15 -17.83 -2.93 -10.48
CA ALA A 15 -17.94 -3.98 -9.47
C ALA A 15 -16.77 -3.97 -8.47
N VAL A 16 -15.54 -3.72 -8.94
CA VAL A 16 -14.36 -3.65 -8.06
C VAL A 16 -14.45 -2.44 -7.16
N TRP A 17 -14.94 -1.30 -7.68
CA TRP A 17 -15.18 -0.11 -6.87
C TRP A 17 -16.23 -0.36 -5.78
N LEU A 18 -17.37 -0.96 -6.15
CA LEU A 18 -18.44 -1.28 -5.20
C LEU A 18 -17.98 -2.23 -4.10
N LEU A 19 -17.20 -3.26 -4.45
CA LEU A 19 -16.61 -4.18 -3.47
C LEU A 19 -15.66 -3.45 -2.52
N GLY A 20 -14.77 -2.58 -3.05
CA GLY A 20 -13.88 -1.77 -2.24
C GLY A 20 -14.63 -0.84 -1.29
N PHE A 21 -15.65 -0.14 -1.79
CA PHE A 21 -16.50 0.73 -0.99
C PHE A 21 -17.21 -0.03 0.13
N SER A 22 -17.80 -1.18 -0.20
CA SER A 22 -18.50 -2.02 0.77
C SER A 22 -17.55 -2.51 1.85
N PHE A 23 -16.37 -3.00 1.44
CA PHE A 23 -15.33 -3.43 2.37
C PHE A 23 -14.92 -2.32 3.33
N GLN A 24 -14.73 -1.08 2.85
CA GLN A 24 -14.40 0.05 3.72
C GLN A 24 -15.49 0.35 4.75
N ILE A 25 -16.78 0.29 4.36
CA ILE A 25 -17.90 0.48 5.29
C ILE A 25 -17.89 -0.59 6.38
N PHE A 26 -17.78 -1.86 6.00
CA PHE A 26 -17.77 -2.96 6.97
C PHE A 26 -16.56 -2.86 7.90
N ASN A 27 -15.36 -2.65 7.35
CA ASN A 27 -14.14 -2.56 8.14
C ASN A 27 -14.19 -1.38 9.13
N ALA A 28 -14.58 -0.19 8.67
CA ALA A 28 -14.68 0.99 9.52
C ALA A 28 -15.77 0.82 10.60
N THR A 29 -16.90 0.20 10.26
CA THR A 29 -17.98 -0.07 11.23
C THR A 29 -17.53 -1.08 12.28
N CYS A 30 -16.85 -2.16 11.88
CA CYS A 30 -16.33 -3.16 12.82
C CYS A 30 -15.29 -2.57 13.78
N ILE A 31 -14.30 -1.83 13.27
CA ILE A 31 -13.28 -1.19 14.11
C ILE A 31 -13.92 -0.12 15.01
N GLY A 32 -14.75 0.75 14.43
CA GLY A 32 -15.39 1.86 15.15
C GLY A 32 -16.34 1.38 16.25
N SER A 33 -17.18 0.37 15.96
CA SER A 33 -18.09 -0.20 16.97
C SER A 33 -17.33 -0.93 18.08
N TRP A 34 -16.22 -1.61 17.76
CA TRP A 34 -15.38 -2.22 18.78
C TRP A 34 -14.75 -1.16 19.69
N LEU A 35 -14.18 -0.08 19.15
CA LEU A 35 -13.60 0.99 19.96
C LEU A 35 -14.64 1.75 20.79
N ALA A 36 -15.88 1.87 20.30
CA ALA A 36 -16.90 2.69 20.95
C ALA A 36 -17.80 1.93 21.94
N ALA A 37 -18.04 0.63 21.72
CA ALA A 37 -19.11 -0.07 22.45
C ALA A 37 -18.84 -1.56 22.75
N TYR A 38 -18.13 -2.28 21.89
CA TYR A 38 -17.96 -3.75 22.04
C TYR A 38 -16.58 -4.17 22.58
N GLY A 39 -15.61 -3.27 22.61
CA GLY A 39 -14.32 -3.43 23.25
C GLY A 39 -14.32 -2.83 24.67
N PRO A 40 -13.15 -2.54 25.24
CA PRO A 40 -13.04 -1.84 26.52
C PRO A 40 -13.77 -0.49 26.48
N ILE A 41 -14.62 -0.23 27.47
CA ILE A 41 -15.40 1.03 27.55
C ILE A 41 -15.08 1.85 28.80
N THR A 42 -14.46 1.22 29.80
CA THR A 42 -13.99 1.89 31.02
C THR A 42 -12.47 2.05 31.04
N GLU A 43 -11.98 3.03 31.78
CA GLU A 43 -10.53 3.24 31.97
C GLU A 43 -9.84 2.01 32.55
N ALA A 44 -10.48 1.32 33.50
CA ALA A 44 -9.97 0.10 34.09
C ALA A 44 -9.82 -1.03 33.06
N GLU A 45 -10.81 -1.21 32.18
CA GLU A 45 -10.72 -2.22 31.10
C GLU A 45 -9.65 -1.85 30.07
N TRP A 46 -9.52 -0.57 29.71
CA TRP A 46 -8.44 -0.11 28.82
C TRP A 46 -7.07 -0.36 29.42
N SER A 47 -6.88 -0.05 30.71
CA SER A 47 -5.61 -0.27 31.41
C SER A 47 -5.21 -1.76 31.48
N SER A 48 -6.19 -2.66 31.50
CA SER A 48 -5.94 -4.11 31.47
C SER A 48 -5.71 -4.64 30.04
N HIS A 49 -6.28 -4.01 29.02
CA HIS A 49 -6.13 -4.40 27.61
C HIS A 49 -4.86 -3.87 26.95
N SER A 50 -4.44 -2.66 27.31
CA SER A 50 -3.28 -2.00 26.73
C SER A 50 -2.63 -1.09 27.77
N SER A 51 -1.42 -1.44 28.19
CA SER A 51 -0.63 -0.54 29.05
C SER A 51 -0.28 0.74 28.30
N ILE A 52 -0.03 1.84 29.02
CA ILE A 52 0.38 3.12 28.40
C ILE A 52 1.62 2.95 27.50
N LEU A 53 2.57 2.10 27.91
CA LEU A 53 3.78 1.81 27.14
C LEU A 53 3.45 1.06 25.84
N GLN A 54 2.58 0.06 25.90
CA GLN A 54 2.12 -0.67 24.72
C GLN A 54 1.36 0.24 23.77
N PHE A 55 0.47 1.08 24.29
CA PHE A 55 -0.26 2.07 23.51
C PHE A 55 0.71 3.03 22.79
N SER A 56 1.64 3.64 23.53
CA SER A 56 2.63 4.55 22.96
C SER A 56 3.53 3.88 21.92
N ALA A 57 3.99 2.65 22.19
CA ALA A 57 4.79 1.89 21.23
C ALA A 57 3.98 1.55 19.96
N GLY A 58 2.72 1.13 20.12
CA GLY A 58 1.83 0.84 19.00
C GLY A 58 1.57 2.07 18.13
N ILE A 59 1.31 3.23 18.74
CA ILE A 59 1.13 4.50 18.03
C ILE A 59 2.42 4.92 17.31
N LEU A 60 3.59 4.76 17.93
CA LEU A 60 4.87 5.05 17.29
C LEU A 60 5.08 4.16 16.05
N ILE A 61 4.82 2.84 16.18
CA ILE A 61 4.92 1.89 15.07
C ILE A 61 3.92 2.25 13.96
N PHE A 62 2.68 2.60 14.33
CA PHE A 62 1.66 3.06 13.39
C PHE A 62 2.17 4.22 12.54
N TYR A 63 2.69 5.28 13.18
CA TYR A 63 3.18 6.45 12.45
C TYR A 63 4.47 6.20 11.65
N ILE A 64 5.35 5.30 12.09
CA ILE A 64 6.51 4.86 11.30
C ILE A 64 6.02 4.13 10.04
N GLY A 65 5.06 3.21 10.18
CA GLY A 65 4.43 2.51 9.07
C GLY A 65 3.76 3.47 8.09
N LEU A 66 2.89 4.35 8.59
CA LEU A 66 2.18 5.36 7.80
C LEU A 66 3.13 6.29 7.04
N SER A 67 4.17 6.77 7.71
CA SER A 67 5.18 7.65 7.09
C SER A 67 5.95 6.91 5.99
N GLY A 68 6.32 5.65 6.25
CA GLY A 68 6.95 4.78 5.26
C GLY A 68 6.04 4.50 4.07
N ASN A 69 4.77 4.18 4.30
CA ASN A 69 3.79 3.93 3.24
C ASN A 69 3.65 5.18 2.35
N PHE A 70 3.43 6.34 2.97
CA PHE A 70 3.29 7.61 2.26
C PHE A 70 4.53 7.96 1.43
N PHE A 71 5.73 7.79 1.99
CA PHE A 71 6.99 8.04 1.28
C PHE A 71 7.13 7.15 0.03
N HIS A 72 6.87 5.84 0.15
CA HIS A 72 7.03 4.92 -0.97
C HIS A 72 5.94 5.09 -2.04
N ASP A 73 4.72 5.47 -1.64
CA ASP A 73 3.67 5.78 -2.61
C ASP A 73 3.93 7.09 -3.35
N GLU A 74 4.51 8.10 -2.69
CA GLU A 74 4.91 9.33 -3.36
C GLU A 74 5.99 9.08 -4.42
N GLU A 75 6.98 8.22 -4.13
CA GLU A 75 7.98 7.80 -5.13
C GLU A 75 7.33 7.15 -6.36
N LEU A 76 6.34 6.27 -6.15
CA LEU A 76 5.59 5.66 -7.26
C LEU A 76 4.76 6.67 -8.04
N ARG A 77 4.18 7.67 -7.36
CA ARG A 77 3.46 8.77 -8.01
C ARG A 77 4.40 9.61 -8.86
N ASP A 78 5.60 9.90 -8.38
CA ASP A 78 6.59 10.67 -9.12
C ASP A 78 7.10 9.96 -10.37
N ILE A 79 7.29 8.64 -10.31
CA ILE A 79 7.60 7.84 -11.50
C ILE A 79 6.46 7.94 -12.53
N ARG A 80 5.20 7.82 -12.08
CA ARG A 80 4.03 7.91 -12.97
C ARG A 80 3.84 9.32 -13.55
N ARG A 81 4.06 10.38 -12.76
CA ARG A 81 4.01 11.78 -13.21
C ARG A 81 5.06 12.05 -14.28
N ARG A 82 6.30 11.61 -14.07
CA ARG A 82 7.38 11.74 -15.07
C ARG A 82 7.07 11.00 -16.36
N GLU A 83 6.49 9.81 -16.27
CA GLU A 83 6.11 9.03 -17.45
C GLU A 83 4.94 9.68 -18.23
N MET A 84 3.94 10.25 -17.54
CA MET A 84 2.86 10.99 -18.19
C MET A 84 3.39 12.20 -18.97
N GLN A 85 4.25 13.00 -18.36
CA GLN A 85 4.88 14.15 -19.03
C GLN A 85 5.73 13.71 -20.23
N ARG A 86 6.44 12.57 -20.13
CA ARG A 86 7.18 12.00 -21.26
C ARG A 86 6.22 11.63 -22.40
N GLN A 87 5.10 10.97 -22.10
CA GLN A 87 4.11 10.59 -23.10
C GLN A 87 3.51 11.80 -23.80
N GLU A 88 3.22 12.87 -23.08
CA GLU A 88 2.72 14.13 -23.65
C GLU A 88 3.75 14.76 -24.60
N ARG A 89 5.03 14.85 -24.19
CA ARG A 89 6.10 15.36 -25.07
C ARG A 89 6.24 14.55 -26.36
N VAL A 90 6.28 13.22 -26.25
CA VAL A 90 6.43 12.34 -27.43
C VAL A 90 5.20 12.46 -28.36
N LYS A 91 3.98 12.56 -27.81
CA LYS A 91 2.78 12.78 -28.63
C LYS A 91 2.82 14.10 -29.39
N LEU A 92 3.32 15.17 -28.77
CA LEU A 92 3.47 16.48 -29.42
C LEU A 92 4.53 16.43 -30.54
N GLU A 93 5.66 15.77 -30.31
CA GLU A 93 6.69 15.55 -31.33
C GLU A 93 6.19 14.68 -32.49
N GLN A 94 5.38 13.66 -32.18
CA GLN A 94 4.76 12.79 -33.18
C GLN A 94 3.65 13.49 -33.95
N ASN A 95 2.84 14.38 -33.38
CA ASN A 95 1.86 15.14 -34.17
C ASN A 95 2.51 16.01 -35.28
N GLY A 96 3.80 16.35 -35.15
CA GLY A 96 4.58 17.03 -36.19
C GLY A 96 5.11 16.11 -37.31
N LYS A 97 5.05 14.78 -37.14
CA LYS A 97 5.52 13.78 -38.11
C LYS A 97 4.37 12.82 -38.39
N ASN A 98 3.94 12.66 -39.63
CA ASN A 98 2.72 11.93 -40.01
C ASN A 98 2.78 10.39 -39.75
N ASP A 99 2.99 9.99 -38.50
CA ASP A 99 3.40 8.66 -38.06
C ASP A 99 2.45 8.23 -36.93
N ASN A 100 1.42 7.48 -37.30
CA ASN A 100 0.26 7.17 -36.46
C ASN A 100 0.54 6.01 -35.46
N LYS A 101 1.70 6.03 -34.81
CA LYS A 101 2.12 5.01 -33.83
C LYS A 101 1.82 5.49 -32.41
N GLY A 102 0.96 4.77 -31.68
CA GLY A 102 0.66 5.08 -30.28
C GLY A 102 1.92 5.05 -29.40
N VAL A 103 1.98 5.93 -28.39
CA VAL A 103 3.11 5.99 -27.45
C VAL A 103 3.04 4.83 -26.46
N GLU A 104 4.05 3.96 -26.48
CA GLU A 104 4.16 2.86 -25.53
C GLU A 104 4.46 3.34 -24.10
N LYS A 105 3.81 2.69 -23.12
CA LYS A 105 4.07 2.93 -21.69
C LYS A 105 5.44 2.39 -21.31
N HIS A 106 6.31 3.28 -20.82
CA HIS A 106 7.60 2.90 -20.28
C HIS A 106 7.49 2.73 -18.76
N TYR A 107 7.74 1.50 -18.29
CA TYR A 107 7.80 1.19 -16.87
C TYR A 107 9.23 1.27 -16.38
N GLN A 108 9.42 1.63 -15.12
CA GLN A 108 10.72 1.72 -14.46
C GLN A 108 10.69 0.98 -13.13
N ILE A 109 11.82 0.37 -12.76
CA ILE A 109 11.99 -0.26 -11.45
C ILE A 109 12.37 0.85 -10.44
N PRO A 110 11.59 1.11 -9.39
CA PRO A 110 11.94 2.09 -8.38
C PRO A 110 13.19 1.68 -7.60
N GLN A 111 14.01 2.64 -7.18
CA GLN A 111 15.29 2.40 -6.47
C GLN A 111 15.47 3.24 -5.20
N ALA A 112 14.49 4.09 -4.85
CA ALA A 112 14.55 4.94 -3.66
C ALA A 112 14.09 4.18 -2.40
N GLY A 113 14.68 4.50 -1.25
CA GLY A 113 14.30 3.93 0.04
C GLY A 113 14.32 2.39 0.08
N LEU A 114 13.25 1.79 0.60
CA LEU A 114 13.12 0.33 0.74
C LEU A 114 12.96 -0.38 -0.62
N PHE A 115 12.68 0.34 -1.72
CA PHE A 115 12.64 -0.25 -3.05
C PHE A 115 13.98 -0.89 -3.47
N ARG A 116 15.08 -0.51 -2.80
CA ARG A 116 16.39 -1.17 -2.97
C ARG A 116 16.34 -2.65 -2.63
N TYR A 117 15.53 -3.03 -1.65
CA TYR A 117 15.45 -4.38 -1.09
C TYR A 117 14.20 -5.13 -1.50
N VAL A 118 13.05 -4.45 -1.54
CA VAL A 118 11.74 -5.09 -1.82
C VAL A 118 11.00 -4.35 -2.93
N LEU A 119 10.23 -5.04 -3.76
CA LEU A 119 9.51 -4.43 -4.88
C LEU A 119 8.23 -3.69 -4.46
N PHE A 120 7.61 -4.09 -3.35
CA PHE A 120 6.37 -3.51 -2.84
C PHE A 120 6.52 -3.08 -1.37
N PRO A 121 7.40 -2.13 -1.05
CA PRO A 121 7.65 -1.67 0.32
C PRO A 121 6.45 -0.95 0.93
N HIS A 122 5.59 -0.31 0.14
CA HIS A 122 4.37 0.34 0.62
C HIS A 122 3.42 -0.66 1.30
N TYR A 123 3.31 -1.90 0.79
CA TYR A 123 2.55 -2.97 1.46
C TYR A 123 3.17 -3.38 2.79
N LEU A 124 4.51 -3.53 2.83
CA LEU A 124 5.19 -3.84 4.08
C LEU A 124 4.96 -2.74 5.13
N CYS A 125 5.05 -1.48 4.72
CA CYS A 125 4.81 -0.33 5.58
C CYS A 125 3.35 -0.26 6.06
N GLU A 126 2.38 -0.58 5.20
CA GLU A 126 0.95 -0.67 5.55
C GLU A 126 0.71 -1.79 6.58
N TRP A 127 1.36 -2.95 6.44
CA TRP A 127 1.26 -4.00 7.46
C TRP A 127 1.88 -3.59 8.79
N VAL A 128 3.01 -2.87 8.77
CA VAL A 128 3.62 -2.31 9.99
C VAL A 128 2.69 -1.27 10.63
N GLU A 129 2.08 -0.41 9.83
CA GLU A 129 1.09 0.56 10.29
C GLU A 129 -0.04 -0.13 11.06
N TRP A 130 -0.73 -1.09 10.44
CA TRP A 130 -1.88 -1.76 11.04
C TRP A 130 -1.51 -2.72 12.17
N ALA A 131 -0.29 -3.27 12.17
CA ALA A 131 0.26 -3.97 13.32
C ALA A 131 0.45 -3.04 14.52
N GLY A 132 0.94 -1.81 14.29
CA GLY A 132 1.02 -0.76 15.30
C GLY A 132 -0.35 -0.37 15.85
N PHE A 133 -1.35 -0.21 14.97
CA PHE A 133 -2.74 0.04 15.37
C PHE A 133 -3.31 -1.08 16.24
N TRP A 134 -3.14 -2.34 15.82
CA TRP A 134 -3.60 -3.49 16.60
C TRP A 134 -2.92 -3.59 17.97
N MET A 135 -1.60 -3.32 18.03
CA MET A 135 -0.87 -3.24 19.29
C MET A 135 -1.43 -2.12 20.19
N ALA A 136 -1.67 -0.94 19.63
CA ALA A 136 -2.18 0.22 20.39
C ALA A 136 -3.59 -0.05 20.94
N ALA A 137 -4.50 -0.57 20.11
CA ALA A 137 -5.86 -0.94 20.48
C ALA A 137 -5.93 -2.14 21.45
N GLY A 138 -4.81 -2.79 21.73
CA GLY A 138 -4.72 -4.01 22.52
C GLY A 138 -4.85 -5.25 21.64
N TRP A 139 -4.07 -6.30 21.97
CA TRP A 139 -4.05 -7.54 21.20
C TRP A 139 -5.42 -8.24 21.11
N GLY A 140 -6.34 -7.93 22.03
CA GLY A 140 -7.73 -8.38 22.02
C GLY A 140 -8.64 -7.71 20.97
N CYS A 141 -8.17 -6.67 20.28
CA CYS A 141 -8.94 -6.00 19.22
C CYS A 141 -9.10 -6.90 17.99
N ALA A 142 -10.15 -7.72 17.98
CA ALA A 142 -10.41 -8.68 16.92
C ALA A 142 -10.59 -8.04 15.52
N PRO A 143 -11.29 -6.89 15.37
CA PRO A 143 -11.40 -6.24 14.07
C PRO A 143 -10.06 -5.74 13.51
N ALA A 144 -9.21 -5.14 14.35
CA ALA A 144 -7.87 -4.69 13.93
C ALA A 144 -7.00 -5.86 13.45
N ARG A 145 -7.01 -6.97 14.21
CA ARG A 145 -6.33 -8.21 13.81
C ARG A 145 -6.85 -8.76 12.49
N ALA A 146 -8.18 -8.86 12.36
CA ALA A 146 -8.82 -9.40 11.16
C ALA A 146 -8.48 -8.56 9.93
N PHE A 147 -8.45 -7.23 10.09
CA PHE A 147 -8.09 -6.31 9.03
C PHE A 147 -6.63 -6.49 8.58
N LEU A 148 -5.66 -6.50 9.50
CA LEU A 148 -4.25 -6.73 9.19
C LEU A 148 -4.04 -8.08 8.47
N VAL A 149 -4.67 -9.14 8.97
CA VAL A 149 -4.60 -10.47 8.34
C VAL A 149 -5.17 -10.40 6.92
N ASN A 150 -6.33 -9.78 6.73
CA ASN A 150 -6.93 -9.60 5.41
C ASN A 150 -6.03 -8.81 4.45
N GLU A 151 -5.35 -7.75 4.91
CA GLU A 151 -4.38 -7.03 4.09
C GLU A 151 -3.22 -7.91 3.67
N MET A 152 -2.64 -8.68 4.58
CA MET A 152 -1.55 -9.61 4.27
C MET A 152 -1.98 -10.62 3.19
N PHE A 153 -3.14 -11.25 3.37
CA PHE A 153 -3.64 -12.28 2.44
C PHE A 153 -4.10 -11.73 1.09
N SER A 154 -4.56 -10.48 1.03
CA SER A 154 -4.98 -9.84 -0.23
C SER A 154 -3.80 -9.24 -1.00
N MET A 155 -2.83 -8.64 -0.31
CA MET A 155 -1.69 -7.96 -0.91
C MET A 155 -0.53 -8.90 -1.24
N PHE A 156 -0.25 -9.91 -0.42
CA PHE A 156 0.90 -10.80 -0.64
C PHE A 156 0.84 -11.54 -2.00
N PRO A 157 -0.28 -12.18 -2.39
CA PRO A 157 -0.38 -12.81 -3.71
C PRO A 157 -0.24 -11.80 -4.86
N ARG A 158 -0.71 -10.56 -4.64
CA ARG A 158 -0.58 -9.48 -5.63
C ARG A 158 0.88 -9.07 -5.81
N ALA A 159 1.64 -8.97 -4.72
CA ALA A 159 3.05 -8.65 -4.77
C ALA A 159 3.89 -9.76 -5.42
N VAL A 160 3.58 -11.04 -5.14
CA VAL A 160 4.23 -12.19 -5.79
C VAL A 160 3.99 -12.16 -7.31
N ARG A 161 2.74 -11.96 -7.74
CA ARG A 161 2.41 -11.78 -9.17
C ARG A 161 3.10 -10.55 -9.77
N GLY A 162 3.17 -9.47 -9.01
CA GLY A 162 3.87 -8.25 -9.42
C GLY A 162 5.36 -8.45 -9.62
N LYS A 163 6.03 -9.17 -8.72
CA LYS A 163 7.45 -9.55 -8.87
C LYS A 163 7.67 -10.38 -10.13
N ARG A 164 6.81 -11.37 -10.39
CA ARG A 164 6.86 -12.17 -11.61
C ARG A 164 6.74 -11.29 -12.86
N TRP A 165 5.79 -10.35 -12.87
CA TRP A 165 5.65 -9.40 -13.96
C TRP A 165 6.91 -8.53 -14.15
N TYR A 166 7.55 -8.07 -13.06
CA TYR A 166 8.82 -7.34 -13.14
C TYR A 166 9.93 -8.20 -13.76
N MET A 167 10.03 -9.48 -13.40
CA MET A 167 11.02 -10.42 -13.94
C MET A 167 10.80 -10.67 -15.43
N GLU A 168 9.54 -10.91 -15.84
CA GLU A 168 9.17 -11.08 -17.25
C GLU A 168 9.41 -9.81 -18.08
N ARG A 169 9.19 -8.63 -17.50
CA ARG A 169 9.30 -7.34 -18.21
C ARG A 169 10.73 -6.81 -18.32
N PHE A 170 11.53 -6.96 -17.26
CA PHE A 170 12.86 -6.33 -17.17
C PHE A 170 14.02 -7.33 -17.19
N GLY A 171 13.73 -8.63 -17.07
CA GLY A 171 14.72 -9.68 -16.90
C GLY A 171 15.09 -9.88 -15.42
N GLU A 172 15.40 -11.13 -15.06
CA GLU A 172 15.73 -11.51 -13.68
C GLU A 172 16.98 -10.78 -13.17
N ASP A 173 17.98 -10.56 -14.04
CA ASP A 173 19.23 -9.87 -13.69
C ASP A 173 18.99 -8.43 -13.22
N LYS A 174 18.01 -7.73 -13.81
CA LYS A 174 17.70 -6.33 -13.46
C LYS A 174 16.86 -6.21 -12.20
N VAL A 175 15.97 -7.18 -11.96
CA VAL A 175 15.22 -7.26 -10.70
C VAL A 175 16.16 -7.64 -9.55
N GLY A 176 17.14 -8.50 -9.84
CA GLY A 176 18.17 -8.91 -8.91
C GLY A 176 17.59 -9.66 -7.71
N LYS A 177 18.23 -9.51 -6.55
CA LYS A 177 17.85 -10.18 -5.30
C LYS A 177 16.72 -9.49 -4.53
N LYS A 178 15.95 -8.60 -5.18
CA LYS A 178 14.84 -7.90 -4.52
C LYS A 178 13.74 -8.88 -4.15
N TRP A 179 13.26 -8.83 -2.91
CA TRP A 179 12.09 -9.61 -2.47
C TRP A 179 10.80 -8.95 -2.96
N ALA A 180 9.68 -9.67 -2.95
CA ALA A 180 8.38 -9.11 -3.30
C ALA A 180 7.91 -8.11 -2.24
N VAL A 181 7.80 -8.55 -0.97
CA VAL A 181 7.36 -7.70 0.16
C VAL A 181 8.17 -7.99 1.43
N ILE A 182 8.30 -9.27 1.80
CA ILE A 182 8.91 -9.70 3.06
C ILE A 182 10.38 -10.05 2.80
N PRO A 183 11.35 -9.38 3.45
CA PRO A 183 12.75 -9.77 3.33
C PRO A 183 12.96 -11.23 3.79
N GLY A 184 13.61 -12.03 2.95
CA GLY A 184 13.85 -13.45 3.21
C GLY A 184 12.68 -14.38 2.87
N VAL A 185 11.51 -13.85 2.50
CA VAL A 185 10.36 -14.63 2.04
C VAL A 185 9.91 -14.10 0.68
N TRP A 186 10.39 -14.79 -0.36
CA TRP A 186 10.11 -14.60 -1.79
C TRP A 186 10.32 -13.19 -2.35
#